data_AF-A0A2G6PRF7-F1
#
_entry.id   AF-A0A2G6PRF7-F1
#
_cell.length_a   1.000
_cell.length_b   1.000
_cell.length_c   1.000
_cell.angle_alpha   90.00
_cell.angle_beta   90.00
_cell.angle_gamma   90.00
#
_symmetry.space_group_name_H-M   'P 1'
#
loop_
_entity.id
_entity.type
_entity.pdbx_description
1 polymer ?
#
loop_
_entity_poly.entity_id
_entity_poly.type
_entity_poly.pdbx_seq_one_letter_code
_entity_poly.pdbx_strand_id
1 'polypeptide(L)' 'LKEVLEVGQVNRIMLDNFSPERIVAALKIIPESYEVEASGGITIETIRAYAETGVDFISVGALTHSFKSLDMSLKAVYE' A
#
# COMPACT_ATOMS: atom_id res chain seq x y z
N LEU A 1 -8.05 -10.53 -11.56
CA LEU A 1 -9.19 -9.71 -11.09
C LEU A 1 -10.53 -10.36 -11.40
N LYS A 2 -10.94 -10.47 -12.68
CA LYS A 2 -12.24 -11.08 -13.05
C LYS A 2 -12.44 -12.49 -12.46
N GLU A 3 -11.45 -13.36 -12.61
CA GLU A 3 -11.49 -14.71 -12.03
C GLU A 3 -11.68 -14.71 -10.51
N VAL A 4 -11.01 -13.79 -9.80
CA VAL A 4 -11.17 -13.65 -8.34
C VAL A 4 -12.57 -13.18 -7.98
N LEU A 5 -13.15 -12.28 -8.77
CA LEU A 5 -14.52 -11.81 -8.57
C LEU A 5 -15.56 -12.90 -8.91
N GLU A 6 -15.27 -13.79 -9.85
CA GLU A 6 -16.13 -14.93 -10.22
C GLU A 6 -16.08 -16.07 -9.19
N VAL A 7 -14.89 -16.40 -8.68
CA VAL A 7 -14.70 -17.51 -7.71
C VAL A 7 -14.98 -17.06 -6.27
N GLY A 8 -14.61 -15.83 -5.93
CA GLY A 8 -14.73 -15.27 -4.59
C GLY A 8 -13.80 -15.93 -3.55
N GLN A 9 -14.25 -15.96 -2.30
CA GLN A 9 -13.56 -16.56 -1.14
C GLN A 9 -12.18 -15.97 -0.79
N VAL A 10 -11.96 -14.70 -1.16
CA VAL A 10 -10.80 -13.93 -0.70
C VAL A 10 -11.27 -12.78 0.19
N ASN A 11 -10.48 -12.42 1.20
CA ASN A 11 -10.78 -11.27 2.04
C ASN A 11 -10.30 -9.96 1.42
N ARG A 12 -9.26 -10.03 0.59
CA ARG A 12 -8.54 -8.87 0.06
C ARG A 12 -8.00 -9.12 -1.33
N ILE A 13 -8.00 -8.07 -2.15
CA ILE A 13 -7.43 -8.06 -3.49
C ILE A 13 -6.23 -7.11 -3.50
N MET A 14 -5.05 -7.64 -3.81
CA MET A 14 -3.84 -6.84 -4.01
C MET A 14 -3.69 -6.43 -5.48
N LEU A 15 -3.54 -5.13 -5.73
CA LEU A 15 -3.24 -4.53 -7.02
C LEU A 15 -1.74 -4.22 -7.10
N ASP A 16 -0.95 -5.18 -7.58
CA ASP A 16 0.50 -5.08 -7.67
C ASP A 16 0.97 -4.29 -8.90
N ASN A 17 1.82 -3.29 -8.69
CA ASN A 17 2.39 -2.42 -9.72
C ASN A 17 1.35 -1.73 -10.63
N PHE A 18 0.16 -1.43 -10.08
CA PHE A 18 -0.82 -0.59 -10.78
C PHE A 18 -0.46 0.89 -10.62
N SER A 19 -0.77 1.70 -11.64
CA SER A 19 -0.76 3.16 -11.50
C SER A 19 -2.04 3.63 -10.79
N PRO A 20 -2.05 4.83 -10.19
CA PRO A 20 -3.26 5.38 -9.56
C PRO A 20 -4.49 5.37 -10.47
N GLU A 21 -4.33 5.67 -11.76
CA GLU A 21 -5.43 5.68 -12.73
C GLU A 21 -6.00 4.27 -12.95
N ARG A 22 -5.12 3.26 -12.99
CA ARG A 22 -5.52 1.85 -13.12
C ARG A 22 -6.22 1.36 -11.87
N ILE A 23 -5.81 1.83 -10.69
CA ILE A 23 -6.46 1.51 -9.41
C ILE A 23 -7.88 2.08 -9.41
N VAL A 24 -8.05 3.35 -9.76
CA VAL A 24 -9.38 3.97 -9.86
C VAL A 24 -10.28 3.21 -10.85
N ALA A 25 -9.74 2.74 -11.97
CA ALA A 25 -10.49 1.91 -12.91
C ALA A 25 -10.85 0.52 -12.33
N ALA A 26 -9.95 -0.09 -11.55
CA ALA A 26 -10.19 -1.38 -10.90
C ALA A 26 -11.24 -1.28 -9.79
N LEU A 27 -11.18 -0.23 -8.97
CA LEU A 27 -12.13 0.04 -7.89
C LEU A 27 -13.58 0.20 -8.39
N LYS A 28 -13.78 0.66 -9.63
CA LYS A 28 -15.13 0.72 -10.24
C LYS A 28 -15.74 -0.67 -10.52
N ILE A 29 -14.91 -1.71 -10.56
CA ILE A 29 -15.30 -3.08 -10.92
C ILE A 29 -15.31 -3.98 -9.68
N ILE A 30 -14.45 -3.67 -8.70
CA ILE A 30 -14.36 -4.41 -7.44
C ILE A 30 -15.57 -4.04 -6.55
N PRO A 31 -16.36 -5.03 -6.09
CA PRO A 31 -17.41 -4.78 -5.11
C PRO A 31 -16.84 -4.27 -3.79
N GLU A 32 -17.54 -3.35 -3.13
CA GLU A 32 -17.15 -2.76 -1.82
C GLU A 32 -16.99 -3.80 -0.70
N SER A 33 -17.43 -5.05 -0.89
CA SER A 33 -17.25 -6.13 0.07
C SER A 33 -15.80 -6.66 0.17
N TYR A 34 -14.93 -6.30 -0.79
CA TYR A 34 -13.53 -6.71 -0.78
C TYR A 34 -12.64 -5.57 -0.33
N GLU A 35 -11.73 -5.86 0.59
CA GLU A 35 -10.63 -4.93 0.88
C GLU A 35 -9.69 -4.85 -0.34
N VAL A 36 -9.23 -3.66 -0.67
CA VAL A 36 -8.30 -3.44 -1.79
C VAL A 36 -6.99 -2.87 -1.28
N GLU A 37 -5.90 -3.46 -1.74
CA GLU A 37 -4.54 -3.08 -1.35
C GLU A 37 -3.71 -2.68 -2.58
N ALA A 38 -3.05 -1.54 -2.52
CA ALA A 38 -2.05 -1.14 -3.50
C ALA A 38 -0.65 -1.58 -3.07
N SER A 39 0.13 -2.15 -4.00
CA SER A 39 1.52 -2.57 -3.76
C SER A 39 2.40 -2.35 -4.99
N GLY A 40 3.71 -2.38 -4.79
CA GLY A 40 4.73 -2.32 -5.85
C GLY A 40 5.29 -0.92 -6.10
N GLY A 41 6.59 -0.72 -5.80
CA GLY A 41 7.34 0.47 -6.18
C GLY A 41 6.87 1.80 -5.56
N ILE A 42 6.03 1.78 -4.51
CA ILE A 42 5.47 2.97 -3.87
C ILE A 42 6.53 3.64 -2.99
N THR A 43 6.67 4.97 -3.12
CA THR A 43 7.64 5.81 -2.40
C THR A 43 6.92 6.89 -1.61
N ILE A 44 7.65 7.64 -0.77
CA ILE A 44 7.06 8.73 0.01
C ILE A 44 6.47 9.85 -0.87
N GLU A 45 7.01 10.04 -2.07
CA GLU A 45 6.53 11.02 -3.05
C GLU A 45 5.24 10.55 -3.74
N THR A 46 5.10 9.25 -3.99
CA THR A 46 3.97 8.69 -4.74
C THR A 46 2.83 8.22 -3.85
N ILE A 47 3.09 7.88 -2.58
CA ILE A 47 2.12 7.26 -1.67
C ILE A 47 0.80 8.03 -1.53
N ARG A 48 0.86 9.37 -1.57
CA ARG A 48 -0.35 10.22 -1.51
C ARG A 48 -1.29 9.95 -2.66
N ALA A 49 -0.77 9.87 -3.89
CA ALA A 49 -1.59 9.63 -5.07
C ALA A 49 -2.29 8.27 -5.00
N TYR A 50 -1.62 7.25 -4.43
CA TYR A 50 -2.21 5.95 -4.17
C TYR A 50 -3.30 6.01 -3.09
N ALA A 51 -3.06 6.72 -1.97
CA ALA A 51 -4.05 6.87 -0.90
C ALA A 51 -5.33 7.59 -1.39
N GLU A 52 -5.17 8.59 -2.26
CA GLU A 52 -6.29 9.36 -2.82
C GLU A 52 -7.14 8.54 -3.82
N THR A 53 -6.69 7.36 -4.26
CA THR A 53 -7.51 6.49 -5.12
C THR A 53 -8.70 5.85 -4.40
N GLY A 54 -8.66 5.75 -3.06
CA GLY A 54 -9.70 5.10 -2.25
C GLY A 54 -9.43 3.62 -1.96
N VAL A 55 -8.17 3.16 -2.06
CA VAL A 55 -7.76 1.83 -1.54
C VAL A 55 -7.77 1.80 -0.02
N ASP A 56 -8.06 0.64 0.55
CA ASP A 56 -8.08 0.43 2.01
C ASP A 56 -6.67 0.33 2.60
N PHE A 57 -5.73 -0.26 1.84
CA PHE A 57 -4.37 -0.51 2.28
C PHE A 57 -3.33 -0.13 1.24
N ILE A 58 -2.15 0.25 1.71
CA ILE A 58 -0.95 0.46 0.89
C ILE A 58 0.22 -0.28 1.53
N SER A 59 0.83 -1.18 0.77
CA SER A 59 2.03 -1.90 1.18
C SER A 59 3.29 -1.26 0.60
N VAL A 60 4.24 -0.94 1.48
CA VAL A 60 5.50 -0.26 1.11
C VAL A 60 6.70 -1.07 1.61
N GLY A 61 7.32 -1.84 0.70
CA GLY A 61 8.49 -2.67 1.05
C GLY A 61 9.72 -1.87 1.48
N ALA A 62 9.84 -0.61 1.04
CA ALA A 62 10.97 0.26 1.41
C ALA A 62 11.07 0.51 2.92
N LEU A 63 9.96 0.39 3.66
CA LEU A 63 9.93 0.59 5.11
C LEU A 63 10.80 -0.42 5.88
N THR A 64 11.00 -1.62 5.34
CA THR A 64 11.73 -2.70 6.02
C THR A 64 13.09 -2.98 5.40
N HIS A 65 13.24 -2.83 4.08
CA HIS A 65 14.49 -3.16 3.38
C HIS A 65 15.36 -1.94 3.01
N SER A 66 14.85 -0.72 3.15
CA SER A 66 15.56 0.49 2.69
C SER A 66 15.28 1.70 3.59
N PHE A 67 15.30 1.49 4.91
CA PHE A 67 15.12 2.56 5.89
C PHE A 67 16.46 3.17 6.32
N LYS A 68 16.44 4.45 6.69
CA LYS A 68 17.57 5.13 7.31
C LYS A 68 17.43 5.01 8.83
N SER A 69 18.39 4.35 9.49
CA SER A 69 18.41 4.25 10.95
C SER A 69 18.44 5.64 11.60
N LEU A 70 17.70 5.79 12.69
CA LEU A 70 17.73 7.00 13.50
C LEU A 70 19.05 7.05 14.26
N ASP A 71 19.76 8.18 14.18
CA ASP A 71 20.96 8.40 14.96
C ASP A 71 20.59 8.81 16.39
N MET A 72 20.94 7.97 17.35
CA MET A 72 20.59 8.15 18.76
C MET A 72 21.83 7.95 19.63
N SER A 73 22.06 8.86 20.59
CA SER A 73 23.12 8.71 21.58
C SER A 73 22.62 9.06 22.98
N LEU A 74 23.11 8.33 23.98
CA LEU A 74 22.84 8.59 25.39
C LEU A 74 24.01 9.41 25.96
N LYS A 75 23.72 10.59 26.51
CA LYS A 75 24.70 11.39 27.28
C LYS A 75 24.35 11.32 28.76
N ALA A 76 25.19 10.64 29.53
CA ALA A 76 25.13 10.67 30.98
C ALA A 76 25.96 11.84 31.50
N VAL A 77 25.40 12.62 32.43
CA VAL A 77 26.08 13.73 33.12
C VAL A 77 26.11 13.36 34.60
N TYR A 78 27.28 13.51 35.23
CA TYR A 78 27.46 13.28 36.66
C TYR A 78 27.88 14.61 37.31
N GLU A 79 27.25 14.96 38.42
CA GLU A 79 27.63 16.09 39.29
C GLU A 79 28.70 15.67 40.31
#